data_AF-A0A212CKP7-F1
#
_entry.id   AF-A0A212CKP7-F1
#
_cell.length_a   1.000
_cell.length_b   1.000
_cell.length_c   1.000
_cell.angle_alpha   90.00
_cell.angle_beta   90.00
_cell.angle_gamma   90.00
#
_symmetry.space_group_name_H-M   'P 1'
#
loop_
_entity.id
_entity.type
_entity.pdbx_description
1 polymer ?
#
loop_
_entity_poly.entity_id
_entity_poly.type
_entity_poly.pdbx_seq_one_letter_code
_entity_poly.pdbx_strand_id
1 'polypeptide(L)'
;MSWTCVLQYREIQKKVLNPACPEPAALGSCLDPHLPACLSEAAYTLLLYDELLEWSDRPLREFLTYPMQTEWQRKEHLHLAIIQNFDRGKCWENGIILCRKIAEQYESYYDYRNLSKMRMMEASLYDKIMDQQRLEPEFFRVGFYGKKFPFFLRNKEFVCRGHDYERLEAFQQRMLNEFPHAIAMQHANHPDETIFQAEAQCIHA
;
A
#
# COMPACT_ATOMS: atom_id res chain seq x y z
N MET A 1 -5.63 -1.56 6.65
CA MET A 1 -4.26 -2.12 6.75
C MET A 1 -4.31 -3.37 7.61
N SER A 2 -4.22 -4.57 7.01
CA SER A 2 -3.79 -5.75 7.77
C SER A 2 -2.33 -5.53 8.17
N TRP A 3 -1.92 -5.95 9.37
CA TRP A 3 -0.59 -5.65 9.94
C TRP A 3 0.57 -6.18 9.11
N THR A 4 0.30 -7.22 8.34
CA THR A 4 1.20 -7.71 7.29
C THR A 4 1.60 -6.59 6.34
N CYS A 5 0.70 -5.68 5.95
CA CYS A 5 0.99 -4.68 4.93
C CYS A 5 1.81 -3.47 5.41
N VAL A 6 1.69 -3.03 6.67
CA VAL A 6 2.56 -1.95 7.22
C VAL A 6 3.99 -2.47 7.45
N LEU A 7 4.11 -3.72 7.90
CA LEU A 7 5.39 -4.40 8.07
C LEU A 7 6.02 -4.74 6.72
N GLN A 8 5.21 -5.15 5.73
CA GLN A 8 5.67 -5.26 4.36
C GLN A 8 6.08 -3.89 3.85
N TYR A 9 5.29 -2.82 3.96
CA TYR A 9 5.68 -1.51 3.46
C TYR A 9 7.03 -1.02 4.01
N ARG A 10 7.29 -1.15 5.32
CA ARG A 10 8.60 -0.79 5.91
C ARG A 10 9.74 -1.75 5.54
N GLU A 11 9.52 -3.07 5.50
CA GLU A 11 10.57 -4.00 5.09
C GLU A 11 10.78 -4.08 3.59
N ILE A 12 9.75 -3.76 2.80
CA ILE A 12 9.81 -3.50 1.36
C ILE A 12 10.58 -2.21 1.15
N GLN A 13 10.31 -1.11 1.85
CA GLN A 13 11.14 0.10 1.75
C GLN A 13 12.61 -0.23 2.05
N LYS A 14 12.92 -0.97 3.12
CA LYS A 14 14.31 -1.36 3.43
C LYS A 14 14.92 -2.36 2.45
N LYS A 15 14.12 -3.20 1.79
CA LYS A 15 14.59 -4.18 0.79
C LYS A 15 14.70 -3.56 -0.61
N VAL A 16 13.71 -2.80 -1.06
CA VAL A 16 13.67 -2.10 -2.35
C VAL A 16 14.71 -0.98 -2.42
N LEU A 17 14.96 -0.27 -1.31
CA LEU A 17 16.08 0.70 -1.23
C LEU A 17 17.46 0.04 -1.08
N ASN A 18 17.53 -1.30 -1.01
CA ASN A 18 18.80 -2.02 -1.00
C ASN A 18 19.14 -2.44 -2.44
N PRO A 19 20.24 -1.94 -3.05
CA PRO A 19 20.60 -2.21 -4.43
C PRO A 19 20.90 -3.70 -4.74
N ALA A 20 20.96 -4.55 -3.70
CA ALA A 20 21.14 -5.99 -3.82
C ALA A 20 19.83 -6.80 -3.84
N CYS A 21 18.65 -6.17 -3.75
CA CYS A 21 17.39 -6.89 -3.61
C CYS A 21 16.74 -7.22 -4.97
N PRO A 22 16.38 -8.50 -5.23
CA PRO A 22 15.71 -8.92 -6.46
C PRO A 22 14.32 -8.27 -6.62
N GLU A 23 13.93 -7.99 -7.88
CA GLU A 23 12.81 -7.09 -8.23
C GLU A 23 11.48 -7.35 -7.47
N PRO A 24 10.77 -6.28 -7.07
CA PRO A 24 9.64 -6.30 -6.14
C PRO A 24 8.32 -6.90 -6.67
N ALA A 25 8.29 -7.54 -7.83
CA ALA A 25 7.07 -8.08 -8.44
C ALA A 25 6.38 -9.17 -7.61
N ALA A 26 7.14 -9.90 -6.78
CA ALA A 26 6.59 -10.85 -5.82
C ALA A 26 5.75 -10.18 -4.70
N LEU A 27 5.80 -8.85 -4.55
CA LEU A 27 5.06 -8.13 -3.51
C LEU A 27 3.62 -7.82 -3.92
N GLY A 28 3.37 -7.66 -5.23
CA GLY A 28 2.02 -7.46 -5.75
C GLY A 28 1.13 -8.72 -5.67
N SER A 29 1.72 -9.91 -5.75
CA SER A 29 0.98 -11.18 -5.63
C SER A 29 0.65 -11.59 -4.19
N CYS A 30 1.16 -10.87 -3.19
CA CYS A 30 0.88 -11.14 -1.77
C CYS A 30 -0.40 -10.47 -1.27
N LEU A 31 -1.07 -9.67 -2.10
CA LEU A 31 -2.24 -8.89 -1.72
C LEU A 31 -3.49 -9.50 -2.32
N ASP A 32 -4.46 -9.86 -1.47
CA ASP A 32 -5.74 -10.40 -1.90
C ASP A 32 -6.43 -9.42 -2.87
N PRO A 33 -6.67 -9.81 -4.14
CA PRO A 33 -7.24 -8.93 -5.15
C PRO A 33 -8.70 -8.55 -4.89
N HIS A 34 -9.37 -9.18 -3.92
CA HIS A 34 -10.76 -8.92 -3.58
C HIS A 34 -10.97 -7.77 -2.59
N LEU A 35 -9.91 -7.27 -1.94
CA LEU A 35 -10.03 -6.20 -0.95
C LEU A 35 -9.54 -4.85 -1.51
N PRO A 36 -10.41 -3.81 -1.63
CA PRO A 36 -10.01 -2.50 -2.16
C PRO A 36 -8.84 -1.84 -1.42
N ALA A 37 -8.76 -2.04 -0.11
CA ALA A 37 -7.64 -1.55 0.71
C ALA A 37 -6.29 -2.17 0.30
N CYS A 38 -6.28 -3.46 -0.06
CA CYS A 38 -5.09 -4.14 -0.55
C CYS A 38 -4.65 -3.59 -1.92
N LEU A 39 -5.57 -3.13 -2.76
CA LEU A 39 -5.25 -2.58 -4.07
C LEU A 39 -4.59 -1.20 -3.97
N SER A 40 -5.08 -0.33 -3.08
CA SER A 40 -4.41 0.95 -2.79
C SER A 40 -3.01 0.73 -2.21
N GLU A 41 -2.86 -0.20 -1.27
CA GLU A 41 -1.56 -0.53 -0.66
C GLU A 41 -0.59 -1.16 -1.69
N ALA A 42 -1.09 -2.01 -2.60
CA ALA A 42 -0.33 -2.53 -3.74
C ALA A 42 0.17 -1.40 -4.65
N ALA A 43 -0.69 -0.42 -4.97
CA ALA A 43 -0.34 0.73 -5.80
C ALA A 43 0.81 1.54 -5.19
N TYR A 44 0.75 1.85 -3.88
CA TYR A 44 1.82 2.56 -3.19
C TYR A 44 3.12 1.75 -3.12
N THR A 45 3.02 0.43 -2.98
CA THR A 45 4.19 -0.45 -3.02
C THR A 45 4.89 -0.40 -4.37
N LEU A 46 4.12 -0.43 -5.47
CA LEU A 46 4.65 -0.31 -6.82
C LEU A 46 5.23 1.08 -7.10
N LEU A 47 4.71 2.14 -6.49
CA LEU A 47 5.33 3.48 -6.56
C LEU A 47 6.74 3.52 -5.95
N LEU A 48 7.03 2.71 -4.92
CA LEU A 48 8.40 2.61 -4.40
C LEU A 48 9.34 1.96 -5.41
N TYR A 49 8.85 0.99 -6.19
CA TYR A 49 9.63 0.41 -7.28
C TYR A 49 9.82 1.40 -8.43
N ASP A 50 8.80 2.22 -8.71
CA ASP A 50 8.87 3.28 -9.71
C ASP A 50 10.04 4.25 -9.44
N GLU A 51 10.32 4.57 -8.17
CA GLU A 51 11.44 5.45 -7.78
C GLU A 51 12.83 4.89 -8.16
N LEU A 52 12.94 3.58 -8.44
CA LEU A 52 14.19 2.95 -8.87
C LEU A 52 14.42 2.98 -10.38
N LEU A 53 13.39 3.31 -11.17
CA LEU A 53 13.41 3.30 -12.63
C LEU A 53 13.50 4.71 -13.21
N GLU A 54 14.18 4.85 -14.34
CA GLU A 54 14.23 6.11 -15.09
C GLU A 54 13.42 6.02 -16.40
N TRP A 55 12.94 7.16 -16.89
CA TRP A 55 12.36 7.25 -18.25
C TRP A 55 13.49 7.23 -19.28
N SER A 56 14.14 6.08 -19.45
CA SER A 56 15.31 5.91 -20.30
C SER A 56 15.22 4.67 -21.19
N ASP A 57 15.94 4.69 -22.31
CA ASP A 57 16.09 3.53 -23.20
C ASP A 57 17.12 2.51 -22.69
N ARG A 58 17.55 2.60 -21.42
CA ARG A 58 18.48 1.65 -20.82
C ARG A 58 17.88 0.24 -20.90
N PRO A 59 18.60 -0.74 -21.47
CA PRO A 59 18.09 -2.10 -21.54
C PRO A 59 18.13 -2.75 -20.15
N LEU A 60 17.00 -3.27 -19.72
CA LEU A 60 16.87 -4.18 -18.59
C LEU A 60 17.03 -5.61 -19.09
N ARG A 61 17.84 -6.39 -18.37
CA ARG A 61 17.99 -7.83 -18.64
C ARG A 61 16.74 -8.56 -18.19
N GLU A 62 16.53 -9.74 -18.76
CA GLU A 62 15.49 -10.66 -18.27
C GLU A 62 15.71 -10.96 -16.79
N PHE A 63 14.61 -10.92 -16.04
CA PHE A 63 14.62 -11.20 -14.61
C PHE A 63 13.32 -11.88 -14.20
N LEU A 64 13.41 -13.09 -13.64
CA LEU A 64 12.26 -13.92 -13.28
C LEU A 64 11.28 -14.10 -14.46
N THR A 65 10.09 -13.52 -14.37
CA THR A 65 9.02 -13.57 -15.38
C THR A 65 9.03 -12.37 -16.33
N TYR A 66 9.94 -11.41 -16.14
CA TYR A 66 10.02 -10.23 -16.97
C TYR A 66 10.87 -10.45 -18.21
N PRO A 67 10.35 -10.15 -19.41
CA PRO A 67 11.13 -10.21 -20.64
C PRO A 67 12.16 -9.09 -20.69
N MET A 68 13.14 -9.22 -21.59
CA MET A 68 14.08 -8.14 -21.91
C MET A 68 13.32 -6.94 -22.48
N GLN A 69 13.58 -5.75 -21.94
CA GLN A 69 12.90 -4.52 -22.36
C GLN A 69 13.64 -3.28 -21.86
N THR A 70 13.22 -2.08 -22.27
CA THR A 70 13.79 -0.84 -21.73
C THR A 70 13.20 -0.47 -20.37
N GLU A 71 13.90 0.35 -19.61
CA GLU A 71 13.36 0.95 -18.39
C GLU A 71 12.11 1.76 -18.66
N TRP A 72 12.11 2.53 -19.75
CA TRP A 72 10.94 3.28 -20.18
C TRP A 72 9.72 2.36 -20.33
N GLN A 73 9.86 1.23 -21.05
CA GLN A 73 8.79 0.26 -21.22
C GLN A 73 8.37 -0.36 -19.87
N ARG A 74 9.30 -0.60 -18.95
CA ARG A 74 8.97 -1.17 -17.62
C ARG A 74 8.15 -0.18 -16.82
N LYS A 75 8.61 1.06 -16.78
CA LYS A 75 8.02 2.17 -16.04
C LYS A 75 6.63 2.52 -16.58
N GLU A 76 6.45 2.51 -17.89
CA GLU A 76 5.13 2.67 -18.54
C GLU A 76 4.14 1.61 -18.07
N HIS A 77 4.49 0.32 -18.20
CA HIS A 77 3.61 -0.78 -17.77
C HIS A 77 3.31 -0.72 -16.27
N LEU A 78 4.31 -0.34 -15.47
CA LEU A 78 4.18 -0.16 -14.03
C LEU A 78 3.17 0.95 -13.70
N HIS A 79 3.28 2.12 -14.34
CA HIS A 79 2.37 3.23 -14.15
C HIS A 79 0.93 2.86 -14.52
N LEU A 80 0.74 2.18 -15.64
CA LEU A 80 -0.58 1.69 -16.07
C LEU A 80 -1.20 0.73 -15.04
N ALA A 81 -0.41 -0.20 -14.49
CA ALA A 81 -0.87 -1.12 -13.45
C ALA A 81 -1.21 -0.38 -12.14
N ILE A 82 -0.41 0.62 -11.74
CA ILE A 82 -0.67 1.44 -10.56
C ILE A 82 -1.98 2.23 -10.72
N ILE A 83 -2.22 2.85 -11.89
CA ILE A 83 -3.47 3.56 -12.19
C ILE A 83 -4.67 2.63 -12.04
N GLN A 84 -4.60 1.41 -12.58
CA GLN A 84 -5.67 0.42 -12.45
C GLN A 84 -5.92 0.01 -10.99
N ASN A 85 -4.84 -0.16 -10.20
CA ASN A 85 -4.95 -0.46 -8.77
C ASN A 85 -5.58 0.71 -7.99
N PHE A 86 -5.21 1.94 -8.29
CA PHE A 86 -5.84 3.13 -7.70
C PHE A 86 -7.30 3.28 -8.09
N ASP A 87 -7.66 2.98 -9.33
CA ASP A 87 -9.04 3.01 -9.79
C ASP A 87 -9.91 2.00 -9.01
N ARG A 88 -9.45 0.74 -8.94
CA ARG A 88 -10.15 -0.31 -8.17
C ARG A 88 -10.16 -0.04 -6.66
N GLY A 89 -9.12 0.60 -6.13
CA GLY A 89 -9.01 1.03 -4.73
C GLY A 89 -9.74 2.35 -4.43
N LYS A 90 -10.42 2.96 -5.42
CA LYS A 90 -11.12 4.26 -5.32
C LYS A 90 -10.24 5.43 -4.86
N CYS A 91 -8.93 5.35 -5.12
CA CYS A 91 -7.95 6.42 -4.88
C CYS A 91 -7.75 7.25 -6.15
N TRP A 92 -8.83 7.78 -6.71
CA TRP A 92 -8.85 8.39 -8.04
C TRP A 92 -7.95 9.61 -8.17
N GLU A 93 -7.78 10.41 -7.11
CA GLU A 93 -6.88 11.57 -7.11
C GLU A 93 -5.43 11.17 -7.38
N ASN A 94 -4.97 10.06 -6.79
CA ASN A 94 -3.64 9.53 -7.04
C ASN A 94 -3.52 8.98 -8.46
N GLY A 95 -4.58 8.32 -8.94
CA GLY A 95 -4.68 7.87 -10.33
C GLY A 95 -4.54 9.04 -11.32
N ILE A 96 -5.20 10.17 -11.06
CA ILE A 96 -5.14 11.39 -11.88
C ILE A 96 -3.72 11.95 -11.94
N ILE A 97 -3.03 12.06 -10.79
CA ILE A 97 -1.64 12.53 -10.75
C ILE A 97 -0.76 11.66 -11.65
N LEU A 98 -0.93 10.34 -11.58
CA LEU A 98 -0.14 9.42 -12.38
C LEU A 98 -0.51 9.45 -13.87
N CYS A 99 -1.79 9.62 -14.21
CA CYS A 99 -2.25 9.83 -15.59
C CYS A 99 -1.58 11.06 -16.22
N ARG A 100 -1.42 12.15 -15.46
CA ARG A 100 -0.74 13.36 -15.94
C ARG A 100 0.75 13.12 -16.20
N LYS A 101 1.44 12.43 -15.28
CA LYS A 101 2.87 12.10 -15.43
C LYS A 101 3.14 11.29 -16.68
N ILE A 102 2.35 10.24 -16.95
CA ILE A 102 2.55 9.40 -18.14
C ILE A 102 2.09 10.11 -19.41
N ALA A 103 1.06 10.98 -19.34
CA ALA A 103 0.66 11.83 -20.46
C ALA A 103 1.80 12.77 -20.92
N GLU A 104 2.53 13.37 -19.98
CA GLU A 104 3.72 14.20 -20.31
C GLU A 104 4.79 13.40 -21.07
N GLN A 105 4.97 12.11 -20.71
CA GLN A 105 5.88 11.23 -21.44
C GLN A 105 5.37 10.95 -22.86
N TYR A 106 4.10 10.59 -23.03
CA TYR A 106 3.54 10.37 -24.37
C TYR A 106 3.61 11.61 -25.25
N GLU A 107 3.39 12.81 -24.69
CA GLU A 107 3.53 14.07 -25.41
C GLU A 107 4.98 14.32 -25.84
N SER A 108 5.95 14.09 -24.95
CA SER A 108 7.38 14.24 -25.24
C SER A 108 7.89 13.30 -26.34
N TYR A 109 7.31 12.10 -26.44
CA TYR A 109 7.60 11.10 -27.47
C TYR A 109 6.67 11.19 -28.69
N TYR A 110 5.79 12.20 -28.76
CA TYR A 110 4.83 12.40 -29.85
C TYR A 110 3.84 11.23 -30.06
N ASP A 111 3.59 10.41 -29.03
CA ASP A 111 2.60 9.34 -29.05
C ASP A 111 1.20 9.88 -28.69
N TYR A 112 0.63 10.63 -29.63
CA TYR A 112 -0.68 11.25 -29.44
C TYR A 112 -1.83 10.24 -29.31
N ARG A 113 -1.64 9.01 -29.79
CA ARG A 113 -2.66 7.97 -29.68
C ARG A 113 -2.80 7.51 -28.23
N ASN A 114 -1.70 7.22 -27.55
CA ASN A 114 -1.74 6.86 -26.14
C ASN A 114 -1.98 8.06 -25.24
N LEU A 115 -1.50 9.26 -25.60
CA LEU A 115 -1.87 10.50 -24.92
C LEU A 115 -3.38 10.69 -24.86
N SER A 116 -4.08 10.54 -25.99
CA SER A 116 -5.53 10.67 -26.05
C SER A 116 -6.23 9.68 -25.10
N LYS A 117 -5.81 8.41 -25.09
CA LYS A 117 -6.37 7.40 -24.17
C LYS A 117 -6.12 7.78 -22.72
N MET A 118 -4.94 8.30 -22.41
CA MET A 118 -4.59 8.68 -21.05
C MET A 118 -5.41 9.87 -20.56
N ARG A 119 -5.67 10.87 -21.42
CA ARG A 119 -6.57 11.98 -21.09
C ARG A 119 -8.01 11.54 -20.90
N MET A 120 -8.49 10.56 -21.68
CA MET A 120 -9.81 9.95 -21.44
C MET A 120 -9.87 9.20 -20.11
N MET A 121 -8.80 8.48 -19.74
CA MET A 121 -8.70 7.85 -18.43
C MET A 121 -8.75 8.90 -17.31
N GLU A 122 -7.94 9.97 -17.42
CA GLU A 122 -7.95 11.09 -16.47
C GLU A 122 -9.35 11.70 -16.31
N ALA A 123 -10.05 11.97 -17.42
CA ALA A 123 -11.42 12.46 -17.42
C ALA A 123 -12.37 11.53 -16.66
N SER A 124 -12.32 10.22 -16.96
CA SER A 124 -13.17 9.22 -16.31
C SER A 124 -12.96 9.13 -14.80
N LEU A 125 -11.75 9.46 -14.30
CA LEU A 125 -11.47 9.50 -12.87
C LEU A 125 -12.10 10.72 -12.19
N TYR A 126 -12.17 11.88 -12.86
CA TYR A 126 -12.92 13.04 -12.33
C TYR A 126 -14.42 12.72 -12.23
N ASP A 127 -15.00 12.12 -13.28
CA ASP A 127 -16.41 11.72 -13.28
C ASP A 127 -16.70 10.78 -12.11
N LYS A 128 -15.82 9.79 -11.87
CA LYS A 128 -15.93 8.90 -10.70
C LYS A 128 -15.88 9.65 -9.38
N ILE A 129 -14.99 10.64 -9.22
CA ILE A 129 -14.93 11.47 -7.99
C ILE A 129 -16.25 12.21 -7.74
N MET A 130 -16.88 12.72 -8.80
CA MET A 130 -18.12 13.49 -8.69
C MET A 130 -19.35 12.60 -8.47
N ASP A 131 -19.41 11.46 -9.15
CA ASP A 131 -20.63 10.66 -9.26
C ASP A 131 -20.69 9.50 -8.25
N GLN A 132 -19.54 8.98 -7.81
CA GLN A 132 -19.49 7.82 -6.94
C GLN A 132 -19.21 8.19 -5.48
N GLN A 133 -20.10 7.75 -4.60
CA GLN A 133 -19.91 7.92 -3.16
C GLN A 133 -18.73 7.06 -2.66
N ARG A 134 -17.78 7.71 -1.98
CA ARG A 134 -16.70 7.06 -1.22
C ARG A 134 -17.02 7.16 0.26
N LEU A 135 -16.79 6.07 0.99
CA LEU A 135 -16.84 6.08 2.43
C LEU A 135 -15.58 6.76 2.96
N GLU A 136 -15.76 7.66 3.92
CA GLU A 136 -14.62 8.17 4.66
C GLU A 136 -13.98 7.00 5.44
N PRO A 137 -12.67 6.77 5.27
CA PRO A 137 -12.00 5.71 5.99
C PRO A 137 -11.95 6.04 7.48
N GLU A 138 -12.37 5.09 8.32
CA GLU A 138 -12.14 5.17 9.76
C GLU A 138 -10.70 4.77 10.10
N PHE A 139 -10.15 5.40 11.14
CA PHE A 139 -8.80 5.11 11.63
C PHE A 139 -8.84 4.76 13.11
N PHE A 140 -8.20 3.66 13.46
CA PHE A 140 -8.12 3.16 14.83
C PHE A 140 -6.68 3.26 15.33
N ARG A 141 -6.51 3.77 16.55
CA ARG A 141 -5.22 3.75 17.22
C ARG A 141 -5.07 2.43 17.93
N VAL A 142 -3.91 1.79 17.80
CA VAL A 142 -3.69 0.46 18.37
C VAL A 142 -2.29 0.34 18.93
N GLY A 143 -2.21 -0.03 20.20
CA GLY A 143 -0.98 -0.21 20.95
C GLY A 143 -0.69 -1.68 21.24
N PHE A 144 0.56 -2.09 21.03
CA PHE A 144 1.04 -3.42 21.44
C PHE A 144 2.00 -3.30 22.59
N TYR A 145 1.69 -3.98 23.68
CA TYR A 145 2.43 -3.87 24.92
C TYR A 145 2.84 -5.25 25.45
N GLY A 146 3.99 -5.29 26.12
CA GLY A 146 4.53 -6.50 26.75
C GLY A 146 5.60 -7.20 25.91
N LYS A 147 6.45 -7.97 26.60
CA LYS A 147 7.69 -8.52 26.05
C LYS A 147 7.47 -9.63 25.03
N LYS A 148 6.30 -10.26 25.01
CA LYS A 148 6.02 -11.37 24.07
C LYS A 148 5.69 -10.88 22.66
N PHE A 149 5.57 -9.57 22.42
CA PHE A 149 5.55 -9.05 21.05
C PHE A 149 6.97 -9.01 20.44
N PRO A 150 7.08 -9.24 19.12
CA PRO A 150 8.30 -8.97 18.37
C PRO A 150 8.79 -7.53 18.58
N PHE A 151 10.11 -7.32 18.53
CA PHE A 151 10.73 -6.00 18.80
C PHE A 151 10.15 -4.85 17.95
N PHE A 152 9.70 -5.16 16.73
CA PHE A 152 9.14 -4.14 15.86
C PHE A 152 7.73 -3.66 16.30
N LEU A 153 6.96 -4.46 17.04
CA LEU A 153 5.65 -4.09 17.62
C LEU A 153 5.74 -3.71 19.10
N ARG A 154 6.65 -4.34 19.85
CA ARG A 154 6.75 -4.22 21.31
C ARG A 154 6.79 -2.77 21.78
N ASN A 155 5.83 -2.42 22.63
CA ASN A 155 5.67 -1.12 23.27
C ASN A 155 5.57 0.04 22.26
N LYS A 156 4.83 -0.18 21.18
CA LYS A 156 4.57 0.83 20.14
C LYS A 156 3.09 0.93 19.84
N GLU A 157 2.70 2.15 19.47
CA GLU A 157 1.38 2.47 18.96
C GLU A 157 1.43 2.74 17.46
N PHE A 158 0.34 2.41 16.79
CA PHE A 158 0.14 2.65 15.36
C PHE A 158 -1.27 3.17 15.11
N VAL A 159 -1.46 3.77 13.95
CA VAL A 159 -2.78 4.12 13.43
C VAL A 159 -3.08 3.21 12.26
N CYS A 160 -4.17 2.47 12.36
CA CYS A 160 -4.61 1.51 11.37
C CYS A 160 -5.86 2.03 10.68
N ARG A 161 -5.87 2.00 9.35
CA ARG A 161 -7.09 2.21 8.56
C ARG A 161 -8.02 1.00 8.72
N GLY A 162 -9.25 1.27 9.15
CA GLY A 162 -10.34 0.30 9.22
C GLY A 162 -10.82 -0.16 7.85
N HIS A 163 -11.48 -1.31 7.81
CA HIS A 163 -12.23 -1.75 6.63
C HIS A 163 -13.51 -0.90 6.45
N ASP A 164 -14.11 -1.00 5.26
CA ASP A 164 -15.35 -0.30 4.96
C ASP A 164 -16.43 -0.69 5.99
N TYR A 165 -17.01 0.31 6.65
CA TYR A 165 -17.99 0.14 7.74
C TYR A 165 -17.49 -0.63 8.98
N GLU A 166 -16.17 -0.80 9.14
CA GLU A 166 -15.62 -1.48 10.31
C GLU A 166 -15.73 -0.60 11.55
N ARG A 167 -16.45 -1.09 12.56
CA ARG A 167 -16.54 -0.45 13.88
C ARG A 167 -15.39 -0.89 14.79
N LEU A 168 -15.12 -0.11 15.83
CA LEU A 168 -14.06 -0.40 16.82
C LEU A 168 -14.12 -1.83 17.38
N GLU A 169 -15.30 -2.33 17.73
CA GLU A 169 -15.46 -3.69 18.28
C GLU A 169 -15.05 -4.76 17.26
N ALA A 170 -15.44 -4.60 15.99
CA ALA A 170 -15.08 -5.52 14.92
C ALA A 170 -13.56 -5.46 14.63
N PHE A 171 -12.99 -4.25 14.63
CA PHE A 171 -11.56 -4.04 14.51
C PHE A 171 -10.80 -4.74 15.64
N GLN A 172 -11.22 -4.57 16.90
CA GLN A 172 -10.61 -5.19 18.06
C GLN A 172 -10.68 -6.73 17.98
N GLN A 173 -11.82 -7.29 17.58
CA GLN A 173 -11.95 -8.74 17.39
C GLN A 173 -11.03 -9.25 16.28
N ARG A 174 -10.93 -8.54 15.16
CA ARG A 174 -9.98 -8.86 14.09
C ARG A 174 -8.54 -8.85 14.60
N MET A 175 -8.18 -7.88 15.42
CA MET A 175 -6.86 -7.81 16.05
C MET A 175 -6.55 -8.99 16.95
N LEU A 176 -7.50 -9.40 17.79
CA LEU A 176 -7.34 -10.55 18.68
C LEU A 176 -7.29 -11.87 17.91
N ASN A 177 -7.98 -11.96 16.77
CA ASN A 177 -7.88 -13.12 15.88
C ASN A 177 -6.51 -13.22 15.20
N GLU A 178 -5.87 -12.09 14.85
CA GLU A 178 -4.49 -12.08 14.33
C GLU A 178 -3.46 -12.42 15.42
N PHE A 179 -3.72 -12.05 16.67
CA PHE A 179 -2.86 -12.32 17.83
C PHE A 179 -3.62 -13.13 18.91
N PRO A 180 -3.81 -14.44 18.73
CA PRO A 180 -4.68 -15.26 19.60
C PRO A 180 -4.18 -15.38 21.05
N HIS A 181 -2.92 -15.02 21.32
CA HIS A 181 -2.35 -14.99 22.67
C HIS A 181 -2.38 -13.59 23.30
N ALA A 182 -2.92 -12.60 22.60
CA ALA A 182 -3.03 -11.23 23.10
C ALA A 182 -4.26 -11.04 23.98
N ILE A 183 -4.09 -10.24 25.01
CA ILE A 183 -5.14 -9.85 25.94
C ILE A 183 -5.59 -8.43 25.57
N ALA A 184 -6.89 -8.26 25.39
CA ALA A 184 -7.48 -6.94 25.19
C ALA A 184 -7.36 -6.10 26.47
N MET A 185 -6.76 -4.92 26.35
CA MET A 185 -6.77 -3.91 27.39
C MET A 185 -8.13 -3.19 27.36
N GLN A 186 -8.80 -3.10 28.51
CA GLN A 186 -10.14 -2.50 28.62
C GLN A 186 -10.13 -1.01 28.97
N HIS A 187 -8.99 -0.45 29.40
CA HIS A 187 -8.92 0.92 29.91
C HIS A 187 -8.10 1.81 28.98
N ALA A 188 -8.67 2.96 28.62
CA ALA A 188 -8.06 3.97 27.74
C ALA A 188 -6.89 4.76 28.37
N ASN A 189 -6.54 4.44 29.63
CA ASN A 189 -5.44 5.11 30.33
C ASN A 189 -4.10 4.67 29.75
N HIS A 190 -3.10 5.56 29.81
CA HIS A 190 -1.75 5.23 29.38
C HIS A 190 -1.26 3.94 30.06
N PRO A 191 -0.66 3.00 29.32
CA PRO A 191 -0.15 1.78 29.92
C PRO A 191 0.94 2.12 30.94
N ASP A 192 0.80 1.57 32.14
CA ASP A 192 1.80 1.72 33.19
C ASP A 192 3.09 0.93 32.86
N GLU A 193 4.20 1.28 33.51
CA GLU A 193 5.49 0.59 33.30
C GLU A 193 5.44 -0.92 33.52
N THR A 194 4.52 -1.37 34.38
CA THR A 194 4.26 -2.79 34.64
C THR A 194 3.77 -3.53 33.41
N ILE A 195 2.98 -2.88 32.56
CA ILE A 195 2.44 -3.45 31.31
C ILE A 195 3.54 -3.54 30.25
N PHE A 196 4.41 -2.53 30.15
CA PHE A 196 5.56 -2.56 29.24
C PHE A 196 6.54 -3.69 29.53
N GLN A 197 6.67 -4.06 30.81
CA GLN A 197 7.59 -5.10 31.28
C GLN A 197 6.95 -6.49 31.38
N ALA A 198 5.63 -6.60 31.19
CA ALA A 198 4.89 -7.84 31.35
C ALA A 198 5.37 -8.94 30.40
N GLU A 199 5.42 -10.17 30.92
CA GLU A 199 5.65 -11.43 30.18
C GLU A 199 4.39 -11.87 29.40
N ALA A 200 3.70 -10.92 28.75
CA ALA A 200 2.42 -11.10 28.08
C ALA A 200 2.38 -10.35 26.73
N GLN A 201 1.32 -10.59 25.96
CA GLN A 201 0.91 -9.78 24.81
C GLN A 201 -0.36 -9.03 25.21
N CYS A 202 -0.32 -7.71 25.23
CA CYS A 202 -1.47 -6.86 25.51
C CYS A 202 -1.75 -5.95 24.31
N ILE A 203 -3.00 -5.93 23.83
CA ILE A 203 -3.43 -5.06 22.73
C ILE A 203 -4.45 -4.07 23.27
N HIS A 204 -4.24 -2.79 22.94
CA HIS A 204 -5.20 -1.72 23.17
C HIS A 204 -5.61 -1.17 21.81
N ALA A 205 -6.91 -1.03 21.53
CA ALA A 205 -7.48 -0.55 20.28
C ALA A 205 -8.57 0.49 20.56
#